data_AF-A0A7X6SIG0-F1
#
_entry.id   AF-A0A7X6SIG0-F1
#
_cell.length_a   1.000
_cell.length_b   1.000
_cell.length_c   1.000
_cell.angle_alpha   90.00
_cell.angle_beta   90.00
_cell.angle_gamma   90.00
#
_symmetry.space_group_name_H-M   'P 1'
#
loop_
_entity.id
_entity.type
_entity.pdbx_description
1 polymer ?
#
loop_
_entity_poly.entity_id
_entity_poly.type
_entity_poly.pdbx_seq_one_letter_code
_entity_poly.pdbx_strand_id
1 'polypeptide(L)'
;MTIEFRSQMQASFPGSMPVNDYLDRLRATIAPHGFTTGTTLPLVSICRDELTTSFFAKVQEQWGPAFTLAGLGGVPALGRTGWGAAFSHIPNTDGRGHVLVLGFPHIGIEDDGEIGVTLREGQDVATSTCGALVSIFNRAQAGDLPTEVDLDDFEATKLALRLVDPADPPASLVDLTIAALDALEVDLWAAIDQQEIWKHHDVTVWCGVQIHGHGGKDWIWPRDAWLTGADGTRRQVVQFGL
;
A
#
# COMPACT_ATOMS: atom_id res chain seq x y z
N MET A 1 -8.27 21.90 -5.24
CA MET A 1 -9.19 20.82 -4.82
C MET A 1 -10.59 21.28 -5.11
N THR A 2 -10.97 20.97 -6.33
CA THR A 2 -12.24 21.24 -6.99
C THR A 2 -13.38 20.42 -6.36
N ILE A 3 -14.60 20.65 -6.83
CA ILE A 3 -15.78 19.90 -6.41
C ILE A 3 -15.76 18.51 -7.06
N GLU A 4 -15.32 18.46 -8.31
CA GLU A 4 -15.22 17.28 -9.17
C GLU A 4 -14.29 16.24 -8.56
N PHE A 5 -13.06 16.63 -8.19
CA PHE A 5 -12.11 15.76 -7.48
C PHE A 5 -12.73 15.16 -6.21
N ARG A 6 -13.34 16.00 -5.35
CA ARG A 6 -13.90 15.55 -4.07
C ARG A 6 -15.07 14.59 -4.27
N SER A 7 -15.94 14.91 -5.23
CA SER A 7 -17.09 14.09 -5.59
C SER A 7 -16.61 12.73 -6.10
N GLN A 8 -15.61 12.70 -6.98
CA GLN A 8 -15.07 11.47 -7.52
C GLN A 8 -14.38 10.63 -6.43
N MET A 9 -13.52 11.25 -5.61
CA MET A 9 -12.85 10.58 -4.51
C MET A 9 -13.86 9.98 -3.53
N GLN A 10 -14.88 10.73 -3.14
CA GLN A 10 -15.90 10.24 -2.20
C GLN A 10 -16.78 9.13 -2.80
N ALA A 11 -17.02 9.15 -4.11
CA ALA A 11 -17.76 8.10 -4.81
C ALA A 11 -16.95 6.80 -4.92
N SER A 12 -15.67 6.88 -5.24
CA SER A 12 -14.79 5.72 -5.42
C SER A 12 -14.23 5.17 -4.10
N PHE A 13 -13.94 6.06 -3.15
CA PHE A 13 -13.20 5.79 -1.92
C PHE A 13 -13.82 6.53 -0.74
N PRO A 14 -15.04 6.16 -0.32
CA PRO A 14 -15.74 6.85 0.75
C PRO A 14 -14.94 6.77 2.06
N GLY A 15 -14.80 7.91 2.74
CA GLY A 15 -14.07 7.98 4.01
C GLY A 15 -12.55 8.21 3.86
N SER A 16 -12.06 8.50 2.65
CA SER A 16 -10.69 8.95 2.46
C SER A 16 -10.35 10.17 3.31
N MET A 17 -9.14 10.19 3.86
CA MET A 17 -8.64 11.27 4.71
C MET A 17 -7.24 11.73 4.26
N PRO A 18 -6.86 12.98 4.53
CA PRO A 18 -5.51 13.46 4.23
C PRO A 18 -4.43 12.56 4.85
N VAL A 19 -3.31 12.37 4.15
CA VAL A 19 -2.21 11.51 4.62
C VAL A 19 -1.72 11.87 6.04
N ASN A 20 -1.62 13.16 6.37
CA ASN A 20 -1.16 13.57 7.70
C ASN A 20 -2.15 13.12 8.79
N ASP A 21 -3.45 13.33 8.57
CA ASP A 21 -4.51 12.93 9.51
C ASP A 21 -4.50 11.40 9.72
N TYR A 22 -4.29 10.65 8.64
CA TYR A 22 -4.13 9.20 8.69
C TYR A 22 -2.92 8.78 9.55
N LEU A 23 -1.74 9.36 9.30
CA LEU A 23 -0.51 9.00 10.02
C LEU A 23 -0.57 9.41 11.51
N ASP A 24 -1.15 10.57 11.82
CA ASP A 24 -1.35 11.02 13.19
C ASP A 24 -2.29 10.07 13.96
N ARG A 25 -3.39 9.64 13.32
CA ARG A 25 -4.30 8.64 13.88
C ARG A 25 -3.62 7.29 14.06
N LEU A 26 -2.85 6.84 13.07
CA LEU A 26 -2.08 5.60 13.15
C LEU A 26 -1.14 5.64 14.36
N ARG A 27 -0.31 6.69 14.46
CA ARG A 27 0.64 6.85 15.56
C ARG A 27 -0.04 6.88 16.92
N ALA A 28 -1.13 7.65 17.06
CA ALA A 28 -1.89 7.72 18.30
C ALA A 28 -2.48 6.35 18.70
N THR A 29 -2.84 5.51 17.72
CA THR A 29 -3.40 4.18 17.95
C THR A 29 -2.34 3.20 18.46
N ILE A 30 -1.15 3.17 17.85
CA ILE A 30 -0.15 2.14 18.13
C ILE A 30 0.85 2.53 19.23
N ALA A 31 1.02 3.82 19.52
CA ALA A 31 1.95 4.28 20.57
C ALA A 31 1.66 3.69 21.97
N PRO A 32 0.40 3.54 22.43
CA PRO A 32 0.09 2.85 23.69
C PRO A 32 0.51 1.38 23.72
N HIS A 33 0.75 0.77 22.56
CA HIS A 33 1.21 -0.61 22.42
C HIS A 33 2.74 -0.73 22.28
N GLY A 34 3.50 0.36 22.52
CA GLY A 34 4.97 0.34 22.52
C GLY A 34 5.62 0.67 21.18
N PHE A 35 4.83 0.93 20.13
CA PHE A 35 5.32 1.32 18.81
C PHE A 35 5.79 2.77 18.82
N THR A 36 7.06 2.99 19.15
CA THR A 36 7.70 4.31 19.20
C THR A 36 8.96 4.36 18.33
N THR A 37 9.50 5.56 18.12
CA THR A 37 10.78 5.76 17.44
C THR A 37 11.88 5.01 18.19
N GLY A 38 12.65 4.18 17.49
CA GLY A 38 13.77 3.39 18.05
C GLY A 38 13.40 1.97 18.51
N THR A 39 12.12 1.69 18.77
CA THR A 39 11.63 0.32 19.08
C THR A 39 10.87 -0.33 17.93
N THR A 40 10.57 0.45 16.89
CA THR A 40 9.74 0.06 15.75
C THR A 40 10.55 0.05 14.46
N LEU A 41 10.45 -1.03 13.68
CA LEU A 41 10.86 -1.05 12.27
C LEU A 41 9.63 -0.89 11.37
N PRO A 42 9.54 0.20 10.59
CA PRO A 42 8.54 0.32 9.53
C PRO A 42 8.93 -0.55 8.33
N LEU A 43 8.00 -1.36 7.85
CA LEU A 43 8.06 -2.08 6.58
C LEU A 43 7.00 -1.48 5.65
N VAL A 44 7.40 -0.87 4.54
CA VAL A 44 6.49 -0.07 3.70
C VAL A 44 6.42 -0.65 2.30
N SER A 45 5.23 -1.14 1.92
CA SER A 45 4.89 -1.59 0.57
C SER A 45 4.07 -0.53 -0.14
N ILE A 46 4.68 0.11 -1.12
CA ILE A 46 4.10 1.15 -2.00
C ILE A 46 4.58 0.90 -3.43
N CYS A 47 3.96 1.57 -4.41
CA CYS A 47 4.40 1.49 -5.78
C CYS A 47 5.83 2.05 -5.96
N ARG A 48 6.51 1.68 -7.04
CA ARG A 48 7.80 2.27 -7.42
C ARG A 48 7.68 3.71 -7.95
N ASP A 49 6.46 4.16 -8.21
CA ASP A 49 6.12 5.49 -8.68
C ASP A 49 6.56 6.57 -7.68
N GLU A 50 7.20 7.64 -8.17
CA GLU A 50 7.75 8.70 -7.33
C GLU A 50 6.69 9.45 -6.53
N LEU A 51 5.44 9.47 -7.00
CA LEU A 51 4.32 10.11 -6.28
C LEU A 51 4.08 9.46 -4.91
N THR A 52 4.45 8.19 -4.74
CA THR A 52 4.27 7.47 -3.46
C THR A 52 5.35 7.81 -2.41
N THR A 53 6.45 8.44 -2.83
CA THR A 53 7.61 8.67 -1.96
C THR A 53 7.35 9.71 -0.87
N SER A 54 6.39 10.61 -1.07
CA SER A 54 5.94 11.58 -0.07
C SER A 54 5.43 10.88 1.21
N PHE A 55 4.63 9.83 1.04
CA PHE A 55 4.11 9.00 2.14
C PHE A 55 5.24 8.26 2.85
N PHE A 56 6.17 7.67 2.09
CA PHE A 56 7.33 6.98 2.64
C PHE A 56 8.19 7.91 3.50
N ALA A 57 8.47 9.13 3.02
CA ALA A 57 9.24 10.12 3.77
C ALA A 57 8.56 10.47 5.10
N LYS A 58 7.24 10.68 5.10
CA LYS A 58 6.46 10.97 6.31
C LYS A 58 6.47 9.83 7.32
N VAL A 59 6.44 8.58 6.86
CA VAL A 59 6.63 7.41 7.74
C VAL A 59 8.02 7.45 8.38
N GLN A 60 9.06 7.75 7.61
CA GLN A 60 10.42 7.83 8.14
C GLN A 60 10.61 8.97 9.15
N GLU A 61 9.94 10.10 8.95
CA GLU A 61 9.93 11.22 9.90
C GLU A 61 9.37 10.82 11.28
N GLN A 62 8.38 9.91 11.31
CA GLN A 62 7.71 9.53 12.55
C GLN A 62 8.38 8.34 13.28
N TRP A 63 8.85 7.33 12.54
CA TRP A 63 9.38 6.09 13.13
C TRP A 63 10.86 5.82 12.86
N GLY A 64 11.51 6.62 12.01
CA GLY A 64 12.90 6.42 11.59
C GLY A 64 13.03 5.60 10.30
N PRO A 65 14.24 5.14 9.95
CA PRO A 65 14.49 4.44 8.69
C PRO A 65 13.55 3.25 8.48
N ALA A 66 12.87 3.26 7.35
CA ALA A 66 11.94 2.23 6.93
C ALA A 66 12.59 1.24 5.94
N PHE A 67 12.19 -0.03 6.01
CA PHE A 67 12.53 -1.03 5.00
C PHE A 67 11.50 -0.96 3.86
N THR A 68 11.99 -0.88 2.62
CA THR A 68 11.14 -0.81 1.44
C THR A 68 10.74 -2.22 0.98
N LEU A 69 9.44 -2.53 1.08
CA LEU A 69 8.87 -3.77 0.55
C LEU A 69 8.47 -3.69 -0.94
N ALA A 70 8.33 -2.45 -1.44
CA ALA A 70 7.77 -2.02 -2.73
C ALA A 70 7.84 -2.96 -3.94
N GLY A 71 6.91 -2.73 -4.87
CA GLY A 71 6.88 -3.31 -6.22
C GLY A 71 5.89 -2.56 -7.10
N LEU A 72 5.83 -2.87 -8.40
CA LEU A 72 4.81 -2.30 -9.28
C LEU A 72 3.40 -2.54 -8.72
N GLY A 73 2.52 -1.53 -8.85
CA GLY A 73 1.16 -1.58 -8.29
C GLY A 73 1.08 -1.59 -6.75
N GLY A 74 2.21 -1.47 -6.05
CA GLY A 74 2.27 -1.50 -4.59
C GLY A 74 2.45 -2.88 -3.97
N VAL A 75 2.36 -3.95 -4.76
CA VAL A 75 2.46 -5.34 -4.27
C VAL A 75 3.93 -5.74 -4.08
N PRO A 76 4.34 -6.33 -2.93
CA PRO A 76 5.74 -6.65 -2.65
C PRO A 76 6.41 -7.57 -3.69
N ALA A 77 7.59 -7.18 -4.20
CA ALA A 77 8.36 -7.96 -5.19
C ALA A 77 9.63 -8.65 -4.63
N LEU A 78 9.79 -8.66 -3.31
CA LEU A 78 11.01 -9.01 -2.56
C LEU A 78 11.47 -10.47 -2.67
N GLY A 79 10.49 -11.38 -2.76
CA GLY A 79 10.69 -12.80 -2.54
C GLY A 79 11.07 -13.16 -1.09
N ARG A 80 11.26 -14.47 -0.85
CA ARG A 80 11.53 -15.03 0.49
C ARG A 80 12.78 -14.43 1.15
N THR A 81 13.82 -14.19 0.36
CA THR A 81 15.08 -13.61 0.85
C THR A 81 14.89 -12.18 1.34
N GLY A 82 14.17 -11.34 0.59
CA GLY A 82 13.94 -9.95 1.00
C GLY A 82 13.05 -9.85 2.25
N TRP A 83 12.05 -10.73 2.39
CA TRP A 83 11.28 -10.85 3.64
C TRP A 83 12.15 -11.26 4.84
N GLY A 84 13.03 -12.25 4.66
CA GLY A 84 13.98 -12.64 5.70
C GLY A 84 14.91 -11.50 6.11
N ALA A 85 15.38 -10.70 5.15
CA ALA A 85 16.19 -9.50 5.42
C ALA A 85 15.40 -8.41 6.16
N ALA A 86 14.14 -8.17 5.77
CA ALA A 86 13.28 -7.21 6.46
C ALA A 86 13.10 -7.56 7.94
N PHE A 87 12.82 -8.84 8.23
CA PHE A 87 12.57 -9.28 9.61
C PHE A 87 13.84 -9.41 10.46
N SER A 88 15.01 -9.66 9.87
CA SER A 88 16.26 -9.69 10.64
C SER A 88 16.71 -8.32 11.15
N HIS A 89 16.13 -7.24 10.63
CA HIS A 89 16.45 -5.86 11.01
C HIS A 89 15.57 -5.30 12.13
N ILE A 90 14.58 -6.07 12.62
CA ILE A 90 13.66 -5.59 13.65
C ILE A 90 14.43 -5.34 14.96
N PRO A 91 14.30 -4.14 15.57
CA PRO A 91 14.95 -3.82 16.84
C PRO A 91 14.61 -4.85 17.93
N ASN A 92 15.59 -5.27 18.73
CA ASN A 92 15.37 -6.23 19.82
C ASN A 92 16.12 -5.84 21.11
N THR A 93 16.54 -4.59 21.22
CA THR A 93 17.34 -4.08 22.35
C THR A 93 16.68 -4.36 23.70
N ASP A 94 15.35 -4.32 23.77
CA ASP A 94 14.55 -4.60 24.98
C ASP A 94 13.97 -6.04 25.00
N GLY A 95 14.57 -6.96 24.23
CA GLY A 95 14.17 -8.35 24.12
C GLY A 95 12.98 -8.62 23.19
N ARG A 96 12.11 -7.63 22.96
CA ARG A 96 10.98 -7.72 22.04
C ARG A 96 10.81 -6.43 21.24
N GLY A 97 10.81 -6.56 19.91
CA GLY A 97 10.68 -5.45 18.98
C GLY A 97 9.28 -5.21 18.47
N HIS A 98 9.09 -4.11 17.75
CA HIS A 98 7.82 -3.78 17.09
C HIS A 98 8.01 -3.66 15.58
N VAL A 99 7.04 -4.15 14.82
CA VAL A 99 7.01 -4.08 13.36
C VAL A 99 5.75 -3.37 12.89
N LEU A 100 5.93 -2.22 12.25
CA LEU A 100 4.84 -1.49 11.61
C LEU A 100 4.82 -1.83 10.12
N VAL A 101 3.85 -2.62 9.67
CA VAL A 101 3.70 -2.99 8.26
C VAL A 101 2.65 -2.10 7.61
N LEU A 102 3.05 -1.42 6.53
CA LEU A 102 2.26 -0.45 5.78
C LEU A 102 2.09 -0.91 4.34
N GLY A 103 0.86 -0.98 3.84
CA GLY A 103 0.54 -1.54 2.52
C GLY A 103 -0.42 -0.68 1.69
N PHE A 104 0.08 -0.06 0.61
CA PHE A 104 -0.70 0.89 -0.16
C PHE A 104 -0.43 0.77 -1.68
N PRO A 105 -1.29 0.09 -2.47
CA PRO A 105 -1.45 0.46 -3.87
C PRO A 105 -1.91 1.92 -3.98
N HIS A 106 -1.82 2.48 -5.18
CA HIS A 106 -2.10 3.89 -5.38
C HIS A 106 -2.87 4.16 -6.67
N ILE A 107 -3.54 5.31 -6.71
CA ILE A 107 -4.33 5.77 -7.85
C ILE A 107 -4.32 7.30 -7.92
N GLY A 108 -4.33 7.86 -9.13
CA GLY A 108 -4.48 9.28 -9.37
C GLY A 108 -5.95 9.66 -9.58
N ILE A 109 -6.33 10.84 -9.08
CA ILE A 109 -7.59 11.50 -9.44
C ILE A 109 -7.26 12.96 -9.73
N GLU A 110 -7.52 13.43 -10.96
CA GLU A 110 -7.23 14.81 -11.34
C GLU A 110 -8.30 15.80 -10.87
N ASP A 111 -8.00 17.10 -10.98
CA ASP A 111 -8.90 18.17 -10.53
C ASP A 111 -10.24 18.20 -11.29
N ASP A 112 -10.35 17.59 -12.48
CA ASP A 112 -11.61 17.41 -13.21
C ASP A 112 -12.36 16.11 -12.85
N GLY A 113 -11.80 15.30 -11.95
CA GLY A 113 -12.34 14.02 -11.54
C GLY A 113 -11.91 12.84 -12.42
N GLU A 114 -11.01 13.03 -13.40
CA GLU A 114 -10.50 11.90 -14.18
C GLU A 114 -9.72 10.92 -13.28
N ILE A 115 -10.07 9.64 -13.34
CA ILE A 115 -9.46 8.58 -12.54
C ILE A 115 -8.29 7.95 -13.31
N GLY A 116 -7.24 7.64 -12.58
CA GLY A 116 -6.10 6.89 -13.11
C GLY A 116 -5.02 7.76 -13.71
N VAL A 117 -5.09 9.09 -13.50
CA VAL A 117 -4.12 10.06 -14.02
C VAL A 117 -3.74 11.08 -12.96
N THR A 118 -2.55 11.67 -13.10
CA THR A 118 -2.11 12.83 -12.31
C THR A 118 -1.20 13.72 -13.15
N LEU A 119 -1.33 15.04 -13.03
CA LEU A 119 -0.39 16.01 -13.56
C LEU A 119 0.85 16.06 -12.67
N ARG A 120 1.95 15.51 -13.18
CA ARG A 120 3.23 15.48 -12.47
C ARG A 120 3.94 16.83 -12.59
N GLU A 121 4.78 17.13 -11.60
CA GLU A 121 5.59 18.35 -11.63
C GLU A 121 6.47 18.38 -12.89
N GLY A 122 6.44 19.50 -13.61
CA GLY A 122 7.21 19.67 -14.85
C GLY A 122 6.59 19.01 -16.10
N GLN A 123 5.34 18.54 -16.04
CA GLN A 123 4.58 18.07 -17.20
C GLN A 123 3.43 19.01 -17.54
N ASP A 124 3.04 19.04 -18.82
CA ASP A 124 1.88 19.80 -19.32
C ASP A 124 0.61 18.95 -19.44
N VAL A 125 0.74 17.62 -19.33
CA VAL A 125 -0.35 16.65 -19.54
C VAL A 125 -0.32 15.63 -18.41
N ALA A 126 -1.50 15.31 -17.86
CA ALA A 126 -1.64 14.28 -16.86
C ALA A 126 -1.26 12.91 -17.42
N THR A 127 -0.56 12.11 -16.62
CA THR A 127 -0.07 10.78 -17.01
C THR A 127 -0.62 9.71 -16.09
N SER A 128 -0.59 8.46 -16.55
CA SER A 128 -1.17 7.32 -15.83
C SER A 128 -0.60 7.15 -14.41
N THR A 129 -1.50 6.98 -13.45
CA THR A 129 -1.24 6.81 -12.02
C THR A 129 -2.28 5.88 -11.42
N CYS A 130 -2.00 4.64 -11.03
CA CYS A 130 -0.76 3.88 -11.16
C CYS A 130 -0.54 3.40 -12.61
N GLY A 131 0.61 3.72 -13.23
CA GLY A 131 0.90 3.29 -14.60
C GLY A 131 0.86 1.77 -14.80
N ALA A 132 1.33 0.98 -13.82
CA ALA A 132 1.28 -0.47 -13.89
C ALA A 132 -0.16 -1.00 -13.87
N LEU A 133 -1.00 -0.50 -12.96
CA LEU A 133 -2.41 -0.93 -12.88
C LEU A 133 -3.21 -0.44 -14.09
N VAL A 134 -2.96 0.76 -14.61
CA VAL A 134 -3.57 1.25 -15.85
C VAL A 134 -3.20 0.36 -17.04
N SER A 135 -1.93 -0.04 -17.15
CA SER A 135 -1.48 -0.98 -18.18
C SER A 135 -2.21 -2.32 -18.06
N ILE A 136 -2.22 -2.92 -16.88
CA ILE A 136 -2.91 -4.20 -16.62
C ILE A 136 -4.41 -4.10 -16.91
N PHE A 137 -5.06 -3.02 -16.50
CA PHE A 137 -6.47 -2.77 -16.76
C PHE A 137 -6.76 -2.74 -18.27
N ASN A 138 -6.02 -1.93 -19.03
CA ASN A 138 -6.20 -1.84 -20.48
C ASN A 138 -5.98 -3.19 -21.18
N ARG A 139 -4.97 -3.93 -20.74
CA ARG A 139 -4.65 -5.27 -21.25
C ARG A 139 -5.76 -6.29 -20.95
N ALA A 140 -6.34 -6.21 -19.75
CA ALA A 140 -7.50 -7.02 -19.37
C ALA A 140 -8.72 -6.72 -20.26
N GLN A 141 -9.02 -5.44 -20.50
CA GLN A 141 -10.11 -5.04 -21.39
C GLN A 141 -9.88 -5.46 -22.85
N ALA A 142 -8.61 -5.48 -23.30
CA ALA A 142 -8.23 -5.91 -24.64
C ALA A 142 -8.16 -7.45 -24.80
N GLY A 143 -8.20 -8.21 -23.70
CA GLY A 143 -8.00 -9.66 -23.73
C GLY A 143 -6.57 -10.09 -24.07
N ASP A 144 -5.57 -9.25 -23.76
CA ASP A 144 -4.15 -9.47 -24.12
C ASP A 144 -3.22 -9.69 -22.90
N LEU A 145 -3.81 -10.04 -21.76
CA LEU A 145 -3.06 -10.29 -20.52
C LEU A 145 -1.96 -11.33 -20.73
N PRO A 146 -0.81 -11.17 -20.04
CA PRO A 146 0.26 -12.15 -20.12
C PRO A 146 -0.24 -13.48 -19.54
N THR A 147 0.17 -14.59 -20.17
CA THR A 147 -0.15 -15.94 -19.71
C THR A 147 0.98 -16.59 -18.92
N GLU A 148 2.16 -15.97 -18.92
CA GLU A 148 3.35 -16.41 -18.20
C GLU A 148 4.17 -15.21 -17.73
N VAL A 149 5.12 -15.45 -16.83
CA VAL A 149 6.02 -14.42 -16.32
C VAL A 149 7.12 -14.17 -17.36
N ASP A 150 7.20 -12.93 -17.83
CA ASP A 150 8.32 -12.45 -18.64
C ASP A 150 9.44 -12.00 -17.70
N LEU A 151 10.67 -12.47 -17.90
CA LEU A 151 11.79 -12.08 -17.04
C LEU A 151 12.28 -10.64 -17.29
N ASP A 152 12.04 -10.10 -18.48
CA ASP A 152 12.38 -8.70 -18.81
C ASP A 152 11.32 -7.71 -18.30
N ASP A 153 10.09 -8.20 -18.06
CA ASP A 153 8.97 -7.45 -17.47
C ASP A 153 8.38 -8.18 -16.25
N PHE A 154 9.27 -8.63 -15.37
CA PHE A 154 8.96 -9.56 -14.28
C PHE A 154 7.88 -9.07 -13.33
N GLU A 155 7.98 -7.84 -12.85
CA GLU A 155 7.02 -7.31 -11.89
C GLU A 155 5.65 -7.10 -12.52
N ALA A 156 5.57 -6.55 -13.73
CA ALA A 156 4.27 -6.24 -14.34
C ALA A 156 3.53 -7.51 -14.76
N THR A 157 4.22 -8.48 -15.38
CA THR A 157 3.59 -9.74 -15.80
C THR A 157 3.17 -10.61 -14.61
N LYS A 158 4.03 -10.71 -13.59
CA LYS A 158 3.68 -11.39 -12.34
C LYS A 158 2.50 -10.70 -11.65
N LEU A 159 2.46 -9.37 -11.61
CA LEU A 159 1.36 -8.62 -11.04
C LEU A 159 0.05 -8.87 -11.81
N ALA A 160 0.08 -8.81 -13.14
CA ALA A 160 -1.09 -9.09 -13.97
C ALA A 160 -1.68 -10.47 -13.69
N LEU A 161 -0.83 -11.50 -13.68
CA LEU A 161 -1.20 -12.89 -13.36
C LEU A 161 -1.73 -13.06 -11.92
N ARG A 162 -1.31 -12.20 -11.00
CA ARG A 162 -1.73 -12.24 -9.59
C ARG A 162 -3.08 -11.55 -9.36
N LEU A 163 -3.39 -10.52 -10.15
CA LEU A 163 -4.52 -9.63 -9.91
C LEU A 163 -5.75 -9.93 -10.76
N VAL A 164 -5.59 -10.45 -11.98
CA VAL A 164 -6.70 -10.55 -12.92
C VAL A 164 -6.93 -12.00 -13.34
N ASP A 165 -8.15 -12.48 -13.13
CA ASP A 165 -8.66 -13.66 -13.82
C ASP A 165 -9.14 -13.23 -15.22
N PRO A 166 -8.57 -13.76 -16.31
CA PRO A 166 -9.04 -13.42 -17.67
C PRO A 166 -10.52 -13.73 -17.92
N ALA A 167 -11.13 -14.62 -17.13
CA ALA A 167 -12.56 -14.93 -17.23
C ALA A 167 -13.46 -13.88 -16.56
N ASP A 168 -12.91 -13.05 -15.66
CA ASP A 168 -13.63 -12.03 -14.90
C ASP A 168 -12.77 -10.75 -14.77
N PRO A 169 -12.58 -9.99 -15.87
CA PRO A 169 -11.76 -8.79 -15.85
C PRO A 169 -12.39 -7.69 -14.98
N PRO A 170 -11.59 -6.83 -14.34
CA PRO A 170 -12.08 -5.77 -13.47
C PRO A 170 -13.00 -4.79 -14.24
N ALA A 171 -14.12 -4.40 -13.62
CA ALA A 171 -15.08 -3.49 -14.25
C ALA A 171 -14.58 -2.04 -14.33
N SER A 172 -13.67 -1.65 -13.43
CA SER A 172 -13.05 -0.32 -13.41
C SER A 172 -11.62 -0.38 -12.90
N LEU A 173 -10.85 0.71 -13.12
CA LEU A 173 -9.52 0.86 -12.54
C LEU A 173 -9.58 0.90 -11.00
N VAL A 174 -10.66 1.44 -10.43
CA VAL A 174 -10.89 1.43 -8.98
C VAL A 174 -10.98 -0.01 -8.47
N ASP A 175 -11.73 -0.87 -9.14
CA ASP A 175 -11.84 -2.29 -8.76
C ASP A 175 -10.49 -3.01 -8.83
N LEU A 176 -9.69 -2.73 -9.87
CA LEU A 176 -8.35 -3.31 -9.97
C LEU A 176 -7.40 -2.78 -8.88
N THR A 177 -7.49 -1.51 -8.51
CA THR A 177 -6.72 -0.94 -7.39
C THR A 177 -7.12 -1.58 -6.06
N ILE A 178 -8.40 -1.86 -5.86
CA ILE A 178 -8.90 -2.58 -4.67
C ILE A 178 -8.44 -4.05 -4.69
N ALA A 179 -8.46 -4.72 -5.85
CA ALA A 179 -7.91 -6.07 -5.98
C ALA A 179 -6.40 -6.11 -5.70
N ALA A 180 -5.66 -5.06 -6.08
CA ALA A 180 -4.25 -4.92 -5.72
C ALA A 180 -4.06 -4.78 -4.19
N LEU A 181 -4.95 -4.05 -3.52
CA LEU A 181 -4.96 -3.93 -2.05
C LEU A 181 -5.25 -5.27 -1.38
N ASP A 182 -6.23 -6.02 -1.87
CA ASP A 182 -6.55 -7.37 -1.38
C ASP A 182 -5.37 -8.33 -1.54
N ALA A 183 -4.77 -8.35 -2.72
CA ALA A 183 -3.62 -9.19 -3.00
C ALA A 183 -2.42 -8.84 -2.11
N LEU A 184 -2.17 -7.53 -1.96
CA LEU A 184 -1.11 -7.02 -1.10
C LEU A 184 -1.30 -7.48 0.35
N GLU A 185 -2.49 -7.27 0.93
CA GLU A 185 -2.74 -7.60 2.33
C GLU A 185 -2.60 -9.11 2.60
N VAL A 186 -3.05 -9.95 1.67
CA VAL A 186 -2.83 -11.41 1.70
C VAL A 186 -1.33 -11.74 1.71
N ASP A 187 -0.56 -11.10 0.83
CA ASP A 187 0.87 -11.38 0.70
C ASP A 187 1.66 -10.90 1.94
N LEU A 188 1.28 -9.76 2.54
CA LEU A 188 1.85 -9.28 3.80
C LEU A 188 1.62 -10.30 4.93
N TRP A 189 0.38 -10.73 5.10
CA TRP A 189 0.04 -11.70 6.16
C TRP A 189 0.68 -13.06 5.93
N ALA A 190 0.75 -13.53 4.69
CA ALA A 190 1.42 -14.79 4.36
C ALA A 190 2.91 -14.74 4.75
N ALA A 191 3.60 -13.62 4.54
CA ALA A 191 5.00 -13.47 4.92
C ALA A 191 5.19 -13.40 6.44
N ILE A 192 4.33 -12.66 7.14
CA ILE A 192 4.29 -12.59 8.61
C ILE A 192 4.06 -13.99 9.20
N ASP A 193 3.11 -14.74 8.62
CA ASP A 193 2.73 -16.09 9.06
C ASP A 193 3.78 -17.14 8.84
N GLN A 194 4.36 -17.14 7.66
CA GLN A 194 5.40 -18.09 7.30
C GLN A 194 6.62 -18.03 8.23
N GLN A 195 6.92 -16.85 8.76
CA GLN A 195 8.07 -16.60 9.63
C GLN A 195 7.71 -16.54 11.12
N GLU A 196 6.42 -16.66 11.45
CA GLU A 196 5.89 -16.60 12.82
C GLU A 196 6.47 -15.44 13.64
N ILE A 197 6.66 -14.26 13.01
CA ILE A 197 7.41 -13.16 13.63
C ILE A 197 6.78 -12.66 14.94
N TRP A 198 5.48 -12.88 15.13
CA TRP A 198 4.78 -12.56 16.38
C TRP A 198 5.32 -13.31 17.60
N LYS A 199 6.05 -14.43 17.41
CA LYS A 199 6.71 -15.12 18.53
C LYS A 199 7.76 -14.24 19.20
N HIS A 200 8.39 -13.33 18.45
CA HIS A 200 9.52 -12.53 18.91
C HIS A 200 9.29 -11.02 18.84
N HIS A 201 8.27 -10.57 18.12
CA HIS A 201 7.97 -9.15 17.91
C HIS A 201 6.47 -8.89 17.97
N ASP A 202 6.07 -7.68 18.32
CA ASP A 202 4.68 -7.25 18.15
C ASP A 202 4.51 -6.65 16.76
N VAL A 203 3.44 -7.01 16.07
CA VAL A 203 3.23 -6.67 14.66
C VAL A 203 1.94 -5.90 14.52
N THR A 204 1.96 -4.79 13.81
CA THR A 204 0.75 -4.11 13.39
C THR A 204 0.73 -3.93 11.88
N VAL A 205 -0.41 -4.24 11.25
CA VAL A 205 -0.60 -4.18 9.80
C VAL A 205 -1.68 -3.15 9.48
N TRP A 206 -1.34 -2.23 8.61
CA TRP A 206 -2.17 -1.11 8.19
C TRP A 206 -2.13 -0.99 6.67
N CYS A 207 -3.27 -1.16 6.03
CA CYS A 207 -3.38 -1.11 4.57
C CYS A 207 -4.42 -0.09 4.12
N GLY A 208 -4.38 0.27 2.85
CA GLY A 208 -5.34 1.18 2.24
C GLY A 208 -4.98 1.51 0.80
N VAL A 209 -5.63 2.51 0.20
CA VAL A 209 -5.25 3.05 -1.10
C VAL A 209 -4.69 4.45 -0.92
N GLN A 210 -3.51 4.71 -1.47
CA GLN A 210 -2.97 6.07 -1.59
C GLN A 210 -3.59 6.76 -2.82
N ILE A 211 -4.20 7.91 -2.62
CA ILE A 211 -4.89 8.67 -3.67
C ILE A 211 -4.14 9.97 -3.90
N HIS A 212 -3.66 10.16 -5.12
CA HIS A 212 -2.92 11.35 -5.53
C HIS A 212 -3.86 12.34 -6.21
N GLY A 213 -3.91 13.56 -5.70
CA GLY A 213 -4.60 14.68 -6.33
C GLY A 213 -3.63 15.73 -6.87
N HIS A 214 -4.19 16.61 -7.68
CA HIS A 214 -3.45 17.69 -8.33
C HIS A 214 -2.58 18.50 -7.37
N GLY A 215 -1.34 18.78 -7.79
CA GLY A 215 -0.40 19.61 -7.04
C GLY A 215 0.18 18.93 -5.80
N GLY A 216 0.33 17.60 -5.81
CA GLY A 216 1.02 16.83 -4.78
C GLY A 216 0.25 16.70 -3.46
N LYS A 217 -1.09 16.75 -3.52
CA LYS A 217 -1.94 16.51 -2.34
C LYS A 217 -2.33 15.04 -2.31
N ASP A 218 -2.13 14.40 -1.17
CA ASP A 218 -2.35 12.96 -1.04
C ASP A 218 -3.38 12.64 0.05
N TRP A 219 -4.19 11.62 -0.22
CA TRP A 219 -5.16 11.03 0.69
C TRP A 219 -4.90 9.54 0.87
N ILE A 220 -5.42 9.00 1.96
CA ILE A 220 -5.49 7.56 2.21
C ILE A 220 -6.95 7.18 2.30
N TRP A 221 -7.36 6.18 1.53
CA TRP A 221 -8.56 5.39 1.81
C TRP A 221 -8.18 4.19 2.69
N PRO A 222 -8.46 4.24 4.01
CA PRO A 222 -7.92 3.28 4.94
C PRO A 222 -8.74 1.99 5.02
N ARG A 223 -8.09 0.86 5.23
CA ARG A 223 -8.72 -0.38 5.75
C ARG A 223 -8.61 -0.47 7.25
N ASP A 224 -9.42 -1.36 7.81
CA ASP A 224 -9.27 -1.83 9.18
C ASP A 224 -7.84 -2.29 9.46
N ALA A 225 -7.36 -1.96 10.66
CA ALA A 225 -5.98 -2.19 11.06
C ALA A 225 -5.89 -3.24 12.15
N TRP A 226 -4.80 -3.99 12.16
CA TRP A 226 -4.63 -5.16 13.01
C TRP A 226 -3.36 -5.09 13.85
N LEU A 227 -3.41 -5.71 15.03
CA LEU A 227 -2.29 -5.91 15.93
C LEU A 227 -2.21 -7.38 16.33
N THR A 228 -1.01 -7.94 16.26
CA THR A 228 -0.68 -9.30 16.69
C THR A 228 0.42 -9.22 17.74
N GLY A 229 0.08 -9.65 18.96
CA GLY A 229 1.02 -9.74 20.07
C GLY A 229 1.63 -11.13 20.21
N ALA A 230 2.29 -11.38 21.35
CA ALA A 230 2.96 -12.65 21.64
C ALA A 230 2.06 -13.91 21.60
N ASP A 231 0.75 -13.74 21.73
CA ASP A 231 -0.21 -14.83 21.67
C ASP A 231 -0.62 -15.24 20.25
N GLY A 232 -0.08 -14.55 19.23
CA GLY A 232 -0.35 -14.83 17.81
C GLY A 232 -1.77 -14.49 17.38
N THR A 233 -2.59 -13.88 18.23
CA THR A 233 -3.98 -13.55 17.89
C THR A 233 -4.04 -12.17 17.25
N ARG A 234 -4.53 -12.12 16.01
CA ARG A 234 -4.81 -10.87 15.29
C ARG A 234 -6.02 -10.17 15.91
N ARG A 235 -5.82 -8.96 16.38
CA ARG A 235 -6.87 -8.11 16.95
C ARG A 235 -7.03 -6.87 16.11
N GLN A 236 -8.26 -6.56 15.77
CA GLN A 236 -8.56 -5.28 15.14
C GLN A 236 -8.31 -4.15 16.14
N VAL A 237 -7.51 -3.15 15.75
CA VAL A 237 -7.19 -1.97 16.57
C VAL A 237 -7.86 -0.71 16.08
N VAL A 238 -8.30 -0.68 14.82
CA VAL A 238 -9.13 0.39 14.27
C VAL A 238 -10.21 -0.21 13.38
N GLN A 239 -11.42 0.31 13.54
CA GLN A 239 -12.51 0.15 12.58
C GLN A 239 -12.66 1.46 11.83
N PHE A 240 -12.40 1.45 10.52
CA PHE A 240 -12.64 2.60 9.65
C PHE A 240 -14.05 2.63 9.08
N GLY A 241 -14.82 1.54 9.24
CA GLY A 241 -16.24 1.49 8.91
C GLY A 241 -16.46 1.73 7.42
N LEU A 242 -15.90 0.85 6.60
CA LEU A 242 -16.15 0.79 5.16
C LEU A 242 -17.46 0.06 4.86
#